data_AF-A0A9D0KXQ5-F1
#
_entry.id   AF-A0A9D0KXQ5-F1
#
_cell.length_a   1.000
_cell.length_b   1.000
_cell.length_c   1.000
_cell.angle_alpha   90.00
_cell.angle_beta   90.00
_cell.angle_gamma   90.00
#
_symmetry.space_group_name_H-M   'P 1'
#
loop_
_entity.id
_entity.type
_entity.pdbx_description
1 polymer ?
#
loop_
_entity_poly.entity_id
_entity_poly.type
_entity_poly.pdbx_seq_one_letter_code
_entity_poly.pdbx_strand_id
1 'polypeptide(L)'
;MEKNNLPFYFYEMEMNDYFTYLQIAQSIKDKDLSEKIKKIAYMEKEHASFWEEFLKNRGLEPPPVKKKNLKIVFMKILSKFFNPVVVISFFELGESGAIKNYYSFLKDENLSEEEKEKLKKIILDEIEHETFFARQVNEKGLSNIRDFVLGMNDGLVEILGAVAGL
;
A
#
# COMPACT_ATOMS: atom_id res chain seq x y z
N MET A 1 16.61 -4.32 7.71
CA MET A 1 16.03 -3.85 8.98
C MET A 1 15.99 -5.02 9.95
N GLU A 2 16.21 -4.81 11.25
CA GLU A 2 15.95 -5.84 12.27
C GLU A 2 14.46 -6.20 12.27
N LYS A 3 14.12 -7.49 12.35
CA LYS A 3 12.74 -8.00 12.28
C LYS A 3 11.79 -7.32 13.28
N ASN A 4 12.30 -6.93 14.45
CA ASN A 4 11.51 -6.31 15.52
C ASN A 4 10.99 -4.89 15.18
N ASN A 5 11.52 -4.25 14.14
CA ASN A 5 11.10 -2.91 13.73
C ASN A 5 10.09 -2.90 12.58
N LEU A 6 9.79 -4.07 11.98
CA LEU A 6 8.89 -4.16 10.83
C LEU A 6 7.45 -3.73 11.13
N PRO A 7 6.81 -4.17 12.23
CA PRO A 7 5.42 -3.77 12.50
C PRO A 7 5.24 -2.26 12.69
N PHE A 8 6.22 -1.58 13.27
CA PHE A 8 6.24 -0.12 13.38
C PHE A 8 6.35 0.55 12.02
N TYR A 9 7.25 0.05 11.17
CA TYR A 9 7.42 0.53 9.81
C TYR A 9 6.14 0.33 8.97
N PHE A 10 5.49 -0.83 9.10
CA PHE A 10 4.23 -1.14 8.43
C PHE A 10 3.12 -0.19 8.88
N TYR A 11 2.92 -0.03 10.19
CA TYR A 11 1.96 0.95 10.72
C TYR A 11 2.18 2.36 10.16
N GLU A 12 3.43 2.85 10.16
CA GLU A 12 3.74 4.18 9.64
C GLU A 12 3.46 4.28 8.13
N MET A 13 3.82 3.27 7.35
CA MET A 13 3.56 3.20 5.91
C MET A 13 2.06 3.26 5.62
N GLU A 14 1.27 2.34 6.17
CA GLU A 14 -0.19 2.26 5.99
C GLU A 14 -0.90 3.58 6.36
N MET A 15 -0.50 4.19 7.47
CA MET A 15 -1.02 5.50 7.86
C MET A 15 -0.66 6.59 6.85
N ASN A 16 0.56 6.55 6.29
CA ASN A 16 1.00 7.52 5.29
C ASN A 16 0.20 7.37 3.99
N ASP A 17 -0.09 6.15 3.58
CA ASP A 17 -0.81 5.86 2.34
C ASP A 17 -2.30 6.20 2.50
N TYR A 18 -2.92 5.95 3.66
CA TYR A 18 -4.24 6.50 4.02
C TYR A 18 -4.33 8.01 3.78
N PHE A 19 -3.43 8.81 4.36
CA PHE A 19 -3.50 10.28 4.19
C PHE A 19 -3.20 10.72 2.77
N THR A 20 -2.26 10.03 2.11
CA THR A 20 -1.85 10.25 0.72
C THR A 20 -3.06 10.10 -0.21
N TYR A 21 -3.76 8.98 -0.12
CA TYR A 21 -4.89 8.66 -0.97
C TYR A 21 -6.10 9.55 -0.67
N LEU A 22 -6.38 9.80 0.60
CA LEU A 22 -7.48 10.69 1.00
C LEU A 22 -7.29 12.10 0.45
N GLN A 23 -6.06 12.63 0.50
CA GLN A 23 -5.75 13.95 -0.03
C GLN A 23 -5.80 13.98 -1.57
N ILE A 24 -5.30 12.94 -2.23
CA ILE A 24 -5.31 12.87 -3.70
C ILE A 24 -6.73 12.75 -4.24
N ALA A 25 -7.57 11.92 -3.64
CA ALA A 25 -8.97 11.76 -4.06
C ALA A 25 -9.72 13.10 -4.12
N GLN A 26 -9.45 14.01 -3.19
CA GLN A 26 -10.06 15.36 -3.19
C GLN A 26 -9.64 16.23 -4.38
N SER A 27 -8.52 15.92 -5.03
CA SER A 27 -8.00 16.65 -6.19
C SER A 27 -8.39 16.05 -7.54
N ILE A 28 -9.01 14.87 -7.55
CA ILE A 28 -9.40 14.16 -8.76
C ILE A 28 -10.78 14.66 -9.22
N LYS A 29 -10.87 15.06 -10.50
CA LYS A 29 -12.12 15.56 -11.10
C LYS A 29 -13.11 14.45 -11.45
N ASP A 30 -12.60 13.29 -11.84
CA ASP A 30 -13.39 12.10 -12.11
C ASP A 30 -13.96 11.55 -10.80
N LYS A 31 -15.28 11.57 -10.66
CA LYS A 31 -15.95 11.17 -9.42
C LYS A 31 -15.80 9.68 -9.13
N ASP A 32 -15.90 8.83 -10.14
CA ASP A 32 -15.81 7.39 -9.97
C ASP A 32 -14.40 6.99 -9.53
N LEU A 33 -13.40 7.62 -10.15
CA LEU A 33 -12.00 7.41 -9.77
C LEU A 33 -11.67 7.96 -8.38
N SER A 34 -12.20 9.14 -8.05
CA SER A 34 -12.11 9.71 -6.69
C SER A 34 -12.67 8.76 -5.64
N GLU A 35 -13.87 8.21 -5.85
CA GLU A 35 -14.49 7.29 -4.89
C GLU A 35 -13.71 5.97 -4.76
N LYS A 36 -13.16 5.43 -5.86
CA LYS A 36 -12.28 4.26 -5.80
C LYS A 36 -11.04 4.52 -4.94
N ILE A 37 -10.36 5.65 -5.14
CA ILE A 37 -9.15 5.99 -4.37
C ILE A 37 -9.49 6.27 -2.89
N LYS A 38 -10.66 6.86 -2.59
CA LYS A 38 -11.12 6.97 -1.20
C LYS A 38 -11.33 5.60 -0.57
N LYS A 39 -11.91 4.65 -1.30
CA LYS A 39 -12.10 3.29 -0.81
C LYS A 39 -10.75 2.66 -0.44
N ILE A 40 -9.76 2.77 -1.34
CA ILE A 40 -8.38 2.33 -1.07
C ILE A 40 -7.82 2.98 0.18
N ALA A 41 -7.94 4.30 0.32
CA ALA A 41 -7.51 5.02 1.53
C ALA A 41 -8.09 4.40 2.82
N TYR A 42 -9.38 4.07 2.83
CA TYR A 42 -9.99 3.47 4.02
C TYR A 42 -9.51 2.04 4.28
N MET A 43 -9.15 1.28 3.25
CA MET A 43 -8.51 -0.03 3.41
C MET A 43 -7.13 0.11 4.06
N GLU A 44 -6.29 1.07 3.65
CA GLU A 44 -4.99 1.33 4.33
C GLU A 44 -5.16 1.71 5.80
N LYS A 45 -6.25 2.41 6.13
CA LYS A 45 -6.56 2.72 7.53
C LYS A 45 -6.91 1.45 8.33
N GLU A 46 -7.59 0.50 7.71
CA GLU A 46 -7.89 -0.81 8.31
C GLU A 46 -6.60 -1.64 8.47
N HIS A 47 -5.70 -1.62 7.48
CA HIS A 47 -4.38 -2.24 7.55
C HIS A 47 -3.52 -1.63 8.66
N ALA A 48 -3.47 -0.30 8.77
CA ALA A 48 -2.82 0.39 9.88
C ALA A 48 -3.40 -0.03 11.24
N SER A 49 -4.71 -0.20 11.32
CA SER A 49 -5.39 -0.63 12.55
C SER A 49 -4.99 -2.05 12.95
N PHE A 50 -4.80 -2.95 11.99
CA PHE A 50 -4.24 -4.28 12.25
C PHE A 50 -2.84 -4.19 12.87
N TRP A 51 -1.94 -3.38 12.31
CA TRP A 51 -0.58 -3.22 12.86
C TRP A 51 -0.56 -2.53 14.23
N GLU A 52 -1.46 -1.58 14.46
CA GLU A 52 -1.66 -0.96 15.77
C GLU A 52 -2.10 -1.98 16.82
N GLU A 53 -3.08 -2.82 16.51
CA GLU A 53 -3.55 -3.90 17.39
C GLU A 53 -2.44 -4.93 17.63
N PHE A 54 -1.72 -5.33 16.58
CA PHE A 54 -0.59 -6.26 16.64
C PHE A 54 0.49 -5.79 17.63
N LEU A 55 0.83 -4.50 17.60
CA LEU A 55 1.80 -3.87 18.51
C LEU A 55 1.27 -3.84 19.95
N LYS A 56 0.04 -3.38 20.16
CA LYS A 56 -0.57 -3.28 21.49
C LYS A 56 -0.69 -4.62 22.19
N ASN A 57 -1.06 -5.67 21.46
CA ASN A 57 -1.14 -7.04 21.98
C ASN A 57 0.22 -7.59 22.43
N ARG A 58 1.32 -6.97 21.99
CA ARG A 58 2.70 -7.30 22.38
C ARG A 58 3.29 -6.28 23.37
N GLY A 59 2.45 -5.40 23.95
CA GLY A 59 2.88 -4.39 24.93
C GLY A 59 3.69 -3.24 24.33
N LEU A 60 3.58 -3.02 23.02
CA LEU A 60 4.27 -1.97 22.28
C LEU A 60 3.27 -0.87 21.89
N GLU A 61 3.70 0.39 21.99
CA GLU A 61 2.90 1.55 21.59
C GLU A 61 3.28 2.00 20.18
N PRO A 62 2.31 2.14 19.24
CA PRO A 62 2.61 2.63 17.90
C PRO A 62 3.14 4.07 17.94
N PRO A 63 4.05 4.45 17.02
CA PRO A 63 4.59 5.80 16.96
C PRO A 63 3.48 6.81 16.66
N PRO A 64 3.61 8.07 17.12
CA PRO A 64 2.65 9.09 16.78
C PRO A 64 2.66 9.32 15.28
N VAL A 65 1.46 9.32 14.69
CA VAL A 65 1.24 9.58 13.27
C VAL A 65 1.78 10.96 12.89
N LYS A 66 2.92 10.99 12.20
CA LYS A 66 3.51 12.24 11.70
C LYS A 66 2.81 12.67 10.42
N LYS A 67 1.79 13.53 10.54
CA LYS A 67 1.08 14.15 9.40
C LYS A 67 1.98 15.00 8.47
N LYS A 68 3.27 15.19 8.78
CA LYS A 68 4.20 16.05 8.05
C LYS A 68 5.10 15.24 7.13
N ASN A 69 4.51 14.54 6.17
CA ASN A 69 5.31 13.82 5.19
C ASN A 69 5.65 14.75 4.05
N LEU A 70 6.96 14.94 3.83
CA LEU A 70 7.47 15.55 2.61
C LEU A 70 6.88 14.86 1.36
N LYS A 71 6.57 13.54 1.42
CA LYS A 71 5.84 12.77 0.38
C LYS A 71 4.51 13.46 0.04
N ILE A 72 3.65 13.75 1.01
CA ILE A 72 2.33 14.37 0.80
C ILE A 72 2.47 15.78 0.20
N VAL A 73 3.42 16.58 0.69
CA VAL A 73 3.68 17.93 0.16
C VAL A 73 4.22 17.86 -1.27
N PHE A 74 5.16 16.97 -1.53
CA PHE A 74 5.77 16.76 -2.83
C PHE A 74 4.75 16.25 -3.86
N MET A 75 3.93 15.27 -3.50
CA MET A 75 2.82 14.81 -4.33
C MET A 75 1.82 15.93 -4.61
N LYS A 76 1.48 16.76 -3.60
CA LYS A 76 0.59 17.90 -3.82
C LYS A 76 1.16 18.90 -4.82
N ILE A 77 2.48 19.08 -4.84
CA ILE A 77 3.16 19.92 -5.82
C ILE A 77 3.11 19.24 -7.20
N LEU A 78 3.45 17.96 -7.30
CA LEU A 78 3.42 17.21 -8.56
C LEU A 78 2.02 17.14 -9.18
N SER A 79 0.98 16.90 -8.38
CA SER A 79 -0.42 16.84 -8.81
C SER A 79 -0.97 18.17 -9.32
N LYS A 80 -0.24 19.29 -9.18
CA LYS A 80 -0.56 20.56 -9.86
C LYS A 80 -0.08 20.60 -11.31
N PHE A 81 0.97 19.86 -11.63
CA PHE A 81 1.62 19.85 -12.95
C PHE A 81 1.29 18.59 -13.75
N PHE A 82 0.99 17.48 -13.06
CA PHE A 82 0.68 16.18 -13.63
C PHE A 82 -0.69 15.68 -13.20
N ASN A 83 -1.23 14.70 -13.92
CA ASN A 83 -2.45 14.03 -13.51
C ASN A 83 -2.23 13.37 -12.12
N PRO A 84 -3.04 13.66 -11.09
CA PRO A 84 -2.85 13.13 -9.74
C PRO A 84 -2.78 11.59 -9.70
N VAL A 85 -3.48 10.92 -10.61
CA VAL A 85 -3.55 9.46 -10.73
C VAL A 85 -2.24 8.89 -11.30
N VAL A 86 -1.56 9.62 -12.17
CA VAL A 86 -0.23 9.21 -12.66
C VAL A 86 0.81 9.39 -11.56
N VAL A 87 0.70 10.46 -10.77
CA VAL A 87 1.61 10.73 -9.66
C VAL A 87 1.51 9.64 -8.60
N ILE A 88 0.30 9.34 -8.13
CA ILE A 88 0.07 8.25 -7.17
C ILE A 88 0.58 6.94 -7.74
N SER A 89 0.15 6.54 -8.94
CA SER A 89 0.57 5.26 -9.49
C SER A 89 2.09 5.11 -9.60
N PHE A 90 2.83 6.20 -9.86
CA PHE A 90 4.29 6.14 -9.88
C PHE A 90 4.90 5.80 -8.50
N PHE A 91 4.31 6.27 -7.40
CA PHE A 91 4.73 5.88 -6.06
C PHE A 91 4.35 4.43 -5.73
N GLU A 92 3.19 3.98 -6.20
CA GLU A 92 2.65 2.63 -5.99
C GLU A 92 3.46 1.54 -6.69
N LEU A 93 4.06 1.86 -7.84
CA LEU A 93 4.99 0.97 -8.55
C LEU A 93 6.21 0.55 -7.69
N GLY A 94 6.43 1.17 -6.54
CA GLY A 94 7.49 0.81 -5.58
C GLY A 94 7.03 -0.10 -4.43
N GLU A 95 5.74 -0.40 -4.31
CA GLU A 95 5.17 -1.04 -3.12
C GLU A 95 5.21 -2.57 -3.13
N SER A 96 5.56 -3.20 -4.27
CA SER A 96 5.95 -4.63 -4.30
C SER A 96 7.01 -5.03 -3.25
N GLY A 97 7.83 -4.08 -2.78
CA GLY A 97 8.73 -4.29 -1.64
C GLY A 97 8.01 -4.47 -0.30
N ALA A 98 6.95 -3.70 -0.04
CA ALA A 98 6.10 -3.83 1.13
C ALA A 98 5.37 -5.18 1.12
N ILE A 99 4.79 -5.57 -0.01
CA ILE A 99 4.09 -6.86 -0.20
C ILE A 99 5.04 -8.04 0.07
N LYS A 100 6.29 -7.96 -0.41
CA LYS A 100 7.33 -8.97 -0.12
C LYS A 100 7.66 -9.03 1.38
N ASN A 101 7.68 -7.89 2.06
CA ASN A 101 7.90 -7.85 3.50
C ASN A 101 6.72 -8.45 4.27
N TYR A 102 5.47 -8.17 3.87
CA TYR A 102 4.27 -8.80 4.43
C TYR A 102 4.27 -10.30 4.23
N TYR A 103 4.54 -10.77 3.01
CA TYR A 103 4.64 -12.20 2.71
C TYR A 103 5.76 -12.89 3.49
N SER A 104 6.89 -12.22 3.68
CA SER A 104 7.98 -12.74 4.53
C SER A 104 7.58 -12.78 6.00
N PHE A 105 6.84 -11.78 6.46
CA PHE A 105 6.35 -11.68 7.83
C PHE A 105 5.24 -12.71 8.13
N LEU A 106 4.42 -13.06 7.14
CA LEU A 106 3.39 -14.11 7.24
C LEU A 106 3.96 -15.47 7.67
N LYS A 107 5.24 -15.72 7.42
CA LYS A 107 5.95 -16.95 7.80
C LYS A 107 6.49 -16.92 9.24
N ASP A 108 6.27 -15.84 9.98
CA ASP A 108 6.71 -15.72 11.37
C ASP A 108 5.89 -16.64 12.29
N GLU A 109 6.57 -17.47 13.08
CA GLU A 109 5.95 -18.43 13.99
C GLU A 109 5.22 -17.76 15.16
N ASN A 110 5.50 -16.48 15.44
CA ASN A 110 4.87 -15.72 16.51
C ASN A 110 3.49 -15.13 16.12
N LEU A 111 3.03 -15.38 14.89
CA LEU A 111 1.69 -15.00 14.45
C LEU A 111 0.67 -16.04 14.89
N SER A 112 -0.41 -15.59 15.52
CA SER A 112 -1.60 -16.42 15.69
C SER A 112 -2.25 -16.73 14.34
N GLU A 113 -3.06 -17.80 14.28
CA GLU A 113 -3.76 -18.16 13.04
C GLU A 113 -4.73 -17.05 12.56
N GLU A 114 -5.32 -16.30 13.49
CA GLU A 114 -6.15 -15.13 13.15
C GLU A 114 -5.32 -14.00 12.54
N GLU A 115 -4.13 -13.71 13.11
CA GLU A 115 -3.22 -12.70 12.57
C GLU A 115 -2.70 -13.09 11.19
N LYS A 116 -2.42 -14.37 10.95
CA LYS A 116 -2.04 -14.88 9.62
C LYS A 116 -3.16 -14.65 8.61
N GLU A 117 -4.41 -14.99 8.95
CA GLU A 117 -5.55 -14.82 8.05
C GLU A 117 -5.81 -13.35 7.72
N LYS A 118 -5.72 -12.45 8.72
CA LYS A 118 -5.81 -11.01 8.48
C LYS A 118 -4.68 -10.51 7.58
N LEU A 119 -3.44 -10.94 7.83
CA LEU A 119 -2.29 -10.54 7.02
C LEU A 119 -2.35 -11.08 5.58
N LYS A 120 -2.90 -12.28 5.36
CA LYS A 120 -3.18 -12.78 4.01
C LYS A 120 -4.13 -11.84 3.27
N LYS A 121 -5.19 -11.36 3.92
CA LYS A 121 -6.14 -10.41 3.32
C LYS A 121 -5.46 -9.09 2.98
N ILE A 122 -4.68 -8.53 3.89
CA ILE A 122 -3.87 -7.32 3.63
C ILE A 122 -2.99 -7.52 2.39
N ILE A 123 -2.28 -8.66 2.28
CA ILE A 123 -1.44 -8.94 1.09
C ILE A 123 -2.28 -8.98 -0.19
N LEU A 124 -3.48 -9.55 -0.17
CA LEU A 124 -4.37 -9.60 -1.33
C LEU A 124 -4.89 -8.21 -1.71
N ASP A 125 -5.26 -7.40 -0.71
CA ASP A 125 -5.71 -6.03 -0.90
C ASP A 125 -4.60 -5.17 -1.52
N GLU A 126 -3.36 -5.26 -1.01
CA GLU A 126 -2.20 -4.56 -1.58
C GLU A 126 -1.91 -4.97 -3.04
N ILE A 127 -2.03 -6.26 -3.36
CA ILE A 127 -1.87 -6.73 -4.74
C ILE A 127 -2.96 -6.12 -5.64
N GLU A 128 -4.20 -6.00 -5.15
CA GLU A 128 -5.28 -5.34 -5.89
C GLU A 128 -5.01 -3.85 -6.07
N HIS A 129 -4.51 -3.16 -5.05
CA HIS A 129 -4.12 -1.74 -5.11
C HIS A 129 -3.05 -1.50 -6.17
N GLU A 130 -1.92 -2.21 -6.08
CA GLU A 130 -0.80 -2.07 -7.01
C GLU A 130 -1.22 -2.41 -8.45
N THR A 131 -2.03 -3.45 -8.63
CA THR A 131 -2.63 -3.82 -9.94
C THR A 131 -3.54 -2.72 -10.49
N PHE A 132 -4.38 -2.13 -9.64
CA PHE A 132 -5.26 -1.02 -10.03
C PHE A 132 -4.44 0.17 -10.51
N PHE A 133 -3.44 0.60 -9.76
CA PHE A 133 -2.61 1.75 -10.10
C PHE A 133 -1.73 1.51 -11.33
N ALA A 134 -1.23 0.30 -11.52
CA ALA A 134 -0.52 -0.12 -12.72
C ALA A 134 -1.38 -0.01 -13.99
N ARG A 135 -2.66 -0.41 -13.91
CA ARG A 135 -3.62 -0.24 -15.02
C ARG A 135 -3.83 1.23 -15.36
N GLN A 136 -3.93 2.10 -14.35
CA GLN A 136 -4.06 3.54 -14.58
C GLN A 136 -2.87 4.13 -15.34
N VAL A 137 -1.64 3.65 -15.09
CA VAL A 137 -0.43 4.07 -15.84
C VAL A 137 -0.49 3.59 -17.30
N ASN A 138 -0.86 2.33 -17.51
CA ASN A 138 -0.98 1.75 -18.84
C ASN A 138 -2.04 2.45 -19.71
N GLU A 139 -3.21 2.76 -19.14
CA GLU A 139 -4.29 3.48 -19.82
C GLU A 139 -3.89 4.90 -20.27
N LYS A 140 -2.89 5.50 -19.62
CA LYS A 140 -2.34 6.83 -20.00
C LYS A 140 -1.22 6.76 -21.03
N GLY A 141 -0.87 5.57 -21.54
CA GLY A 141 0.06 5.40 -22.66
C GLY A 141 1.53 5.66 -22.33
N LEU A 142 1.93 5.50 -21.05
CA LEU A 142 3.32 5.67 -20.62
C LEU A 142 4.16 4.44 -20.99
N SER A 143 4.47 4.28 -22.29
CA SER A 143 5.14 3.10 -22.87
C SER A 143 6.47 2.74 -22.21
N ASN A 144 7.21 3.73 -21.72
CA ASN A 144 8.52 3.52 -21.08
C ASN A 144 8.41 2.88 -19.69
N ILE A 145 7.22 2.87 -19.09
CA ILE A 145 6.94 2.30 -17.76
C ILE A 145 6.21 0.95 -17.89
N ARG A 146 5.67 0.63 -19.07
CA ARG A 146 4.93 -0.61 -19.32
C ARG A 146 5.74 -1.86 -18.97
N ASP A 147 7.00 -1.93 -19.37
CA ASP A 147 7.82 -3.13 -19.15
C ASP A 147 8.19 -3.29 -17.66
N PHE A 148 8.28 -2.18 -16.91
CA PHE A 148 8.42 -2.20 -15.45
C PHE A 148 7.15 -2.73 -14.78
N VAL A 149 5.98 -2.25 -15.21
CA VAL A 149 4.66 -2.74 -14.76
C VAL A 149 4.51 -4.24 -14.99
N LEU A 150 4.94 -4.74 -16.15
CA LEU A 150 4.83 -6.17 -16.48
C LEU A 150 5.71 -7.03 -15.57
N GLY A 151 6.98 -6.68 -15.37
CA GLY A 151 7.88 -7.45 -14.51
C GLY A 151 7.46 -7.42 -13.03
N MET A 152 6.87 -6.32 -12.56
CA MET A 152 6.26 -6.22 -11.24
C MET A 152 5.08 -7.18 -11.09
N ASN A 153 4.18 -7.19 -12.08
CA ASN A 153 3.00 -8.05 -12.09
C ASN A 153 3.36 -9.55 -12.01
N ASP A 154 4.44 -9.98 -12.67
CA ASP A 154 4.93 -11.37 -12.57
C ASP A 154 5.29 -11.75 -11.13
N GLY A 155 5.97 -10.87 -10.39
CA GLY A 155 6.30 -11.07 -8.98
C GLY A 155 5.08 -11.07 -8.06
N LEU A 156 4.07 -10.25 -8.35
CA LEU A 156 2.81 -10.24 -7.60
C LEU A 156 2.00 -11.52 -7.84
N VAL A 157 1.98 -12.03 -9.08
CA VAL A 157 1.31 -13.30 -9.40
C VAL A 157 1.93 -14.47 -8.65
N GLU A 158 3.26 -14.50 -8.50
CA GLU A 158 3.95 -15.51 -7.69
C GLU A 158 3.51 -15.46 -6.22
N ILE A 159 3.50 -14.26 -5.61
CA ILE A 159 3.08 -14.08 -4.21
C ILE A 159 1.59 -14.40 -4.05
N LEU A 160 0.74 -13.98 -4.98
CA LEU A 160 -0.68 -14.29 -4.99
C LEU A 160 -0.92 -15.81 -5.00
N GLY A 161 -0.23 -16.52 -5.90
CA GLY A 161 -0.32 -17.98 -5.97
C GLY A 161 0.14 -18.65 -4.67
N ALA A 162 1.21 -18.14 -4.06
CA ALA A 162 1.71 -18.65 -2.79
C ALA A 162 0.76 -18.37 -1.62
N VAL A 163 0.17 -17.17 -1.53
CA VAL A 163 -0.77 -16.80 -0.46
C VAL A 163 -2.11 -17.53 -0.62
N ALA A 164 -2.61 -17.70 -1.84
CA ALA A 164 -3.85 -18.43 -2.10
C ALA A 164 -3.72 -19.95 -1.89
N GLY A 165 -2.50 -20.50 -1.97
CA GLY A 165 -2.21 -21.91 -1.71
C GLY A 165 -1.88 -22.25 -0.25
N LEU A 166 -1.68 -21.24 0.60
CA LEU A 166 -1.44 -21.35 2.05
C LEU A 166 -2.73 -21.21 2.84
#